data_AF-A0A2W0C4M7-F1
#
_entry.id   AF-A0A2W0C4M7-F1
#
_cell.length_a   1.000
_cell.length_b   1.000
_cell.length_c   1.000
_cell.angle_alpha   90.00
_cell.angle_beta   90.00
_cell.angle_gamma   90.00
#
_symmetry.space_group_name_H-M   'P 1'
#
loop_
_entity.id
_entity.type
_entity.pdbx_description
1 polymer ?
#
loop_
_entity_poly.entity_id
_entity_poly.type
_entity_poly.pdbx_seq_one_letter_code
_entity_poly.pdbx_strand_id
1 'polypeptide(L)'
;MAKNLPQQELLQKMEQLFRRFDQSGDLGPVQSREEWDKLLESRPAEEQRLLTELANFADLWRYLQQRKEKLGPEIVNRIGRLHELPVTERTSELKEINQTLLHRVKDADPDSRLRH
;
A
#
# COMPACT_ATOMS: atom_id res chain seq x y z
N MET A 1 -9.68 16.76 28.64
CA MET A 1 -9.13 15.50 28.08
C MET A 1 -9.63 15.34 26.65
N ALA A 2 -8.85 15.78 25.67
CA ALA A 2 -9.21 15.72 24.25
C ALA A 2 -9.00 14.29 23.75
N LYS A 3 -10.10 13.63 23.38
CA LYS A 3 -10.14 12.20 23.04
C LYS A 3 -9.44 11.95 21.70
N ASN A 4 -8.59 10.93 21.66
CA ASN A 4 -7.96 10.31 20.48
C ASN A 4 -8.96 9.65 19.51
N LEU A 5 -10.13 10.26 19.28
CA LEU A 5 -11.19 9.78 18.40
C LEU A 5 -10.74 9.58 16.93
N PRO A 6 -9.97 10.51 16.32
CA PRO A 6 -9.62 10.41 14.90
C PRO A 6 -8.73 9.21 14.58
N GLN A 7 -7.85 8.85 15.51
CA GLN A 7 -6.90 7.77 15.32
C GLN A 7 -7.56 6.39 15.42
N GLN A 8 -8.53 6.23 16.32
CA GLN A 8 -9.27 4.97 16.44
C GLN A 8 -10.20 4.72 15.25
N GLU A 9 -10.89 5.75 14.75
CA GLU A 9 -11.69 5.62 13.52
C GLU A 9 -10.83 5.29 12.30
N LEU A 10 -9.66 5.92 12.18
CA LEU A 10 -8.72 5.62 11.10
C LEU A 10 -8.23 4.17 11.19
N LEU A 11 -7.85 3.70 12.38
CA LEU A 11 -7.42 2.32 12.58
C LEU A 11 -8.53 1.32 12.24
N GLN A 12 -9.78 1.59 12.62
CA GLN A 12 -10.90 0.71 12.26
C GLN A 12 -11.21 0.72 10.76
N LYS A 13 -11.15 1.88 10.10
CA LYS A 13 -11.32 1.95 8.65
C LYS A 13 -10.20 1.22 7.92
N MET A 14 -8.95 1.37 8.38
CA MET A 14 -7.82 0.64 7.85
C MET A 14 -7.97 -0.87 8.08
N GLU A 15 -8.42 -1.29 9.26
CA GLU A 15 -8.67 -2.69 9.58
C GLU A 15 -9.80 -3.28 8.71
N GLN A 16 -10.87 -2.53 8.44
CA GLN A 16 -11.89 -2.93 7.46
C GLN A 16 -11.33 -3.05 6.04
N LEU A 17 -10.43 -2.14 5.66
CA LEU A 17 -9.76 -2.18 4.35
C LEU A 17 -8.85 -3.41 4.25
N PHE A 18 -8.08 -3.71 5.31
CA PHE A 18 -7.23 -4.90 5.40
C PHE A 18 -8.03 -6.20 5.42
N ARG A 19 -9.23 -6.23 6.00
CA ARG A 19 -10.12 -7.40 5.93
C ARG A 19 -10.55 -7.77 4.51
N ARG A 20 -10.54 -6.81 3.57
CA ARG A 20 -10.77 -7.15 2.15
C ARG A 20 -9.61 -7.94 1.55
N PHE A 21 -8.42 -7.87 2.14
CA PHE A 21 -7.21 -8.60 1.76
C PHE A 21 -6.95 -9.84 2.62
N ASP A 22 -7.77 -10.11 3.64
CA ASP A 22 -7.70 -11.36 4.42
C ASP A 22 -8.11 -12.57 3.55
N GLN A 23 -7.80 -13.79 3.99
CA GLN A 23 -8.11 -15.05 3.29
C GLN A 23 -9.55 -15.20 2.81
N SER A 24 -10.49 -14.50 3.44
CA SER A 24 -11.94 -14.55 3.15
C SER A 24 -12.46 -13.27 2.48
N GLY A 25 -11.61 -12.29 2.18
CA GLY A 25 -11.99 -11.02 1.58
C GLY A 25 -12.06 -11.06 0.06
N ASP A 26 -12.78 -10.10 -0.54
CA ASP A 26 -12.94 -9.99 -2.01
C ASP A 26 -11.62 -9.82 -2.78
N LEU A 27 -10.56 -9.40 -2.07
CA LEU A 27 -9.19 -9.26 -2.56
C LEU A 27 -8.23 -10.13 -1.72
N GLY A 28 -8.73 -11.25 -1.19
CA GLY A 28 -7.94 -12.18 -0.41
C GLY A 28 -6.67 -12.59 -1.13
N PRO A 29 -5.66 -13.12 -0.40
CA PRO A 29 -4.32 -13.39 -0.91
C PRO A 29 -4.44 -14.20 -2.19
N VAL A 30 -4.20 -13.52 -3.30
CA VAL A 30 -4.28 -14.12 -4.61
C VAL A 30 -3.16 -15.15 -4.68
N GLN A 31 -3.52 -16.41 -4.91
CA GLN A 31 -2.61 -17.54 -4.71
C GLN A 31 -1.64 -17.70 -5.89
N SER A 32 -1.91 -17.04 -7.01
CA SER A 32 -1.03 -16.98 -8.18
C SER A 32 -1.01 -15.59 -8.83
N ARG A 33 0.15 -15.17 -9.33
CA ARG A 33 0.28 -13.92 -10.10
C ARG A 33 -0.68 -13.86 -11.29
N GLU A 34 -1.01 -15.00 -11.89
CA GLU A 34 -1.98 -15.09 -12.99
C GLU A 34 -3.42 -14.78 -12.57
N GLU A 35 -3.82 -15.12 -11.35
CA GLU A 35 -5.14 -14.77 -10.82
C GLU A 35 -5.24 -13.27 -10.54
N TRP A 36 -4.13 -12.65 -10.17
CA TRP A 36 -4.04 -11.22 -9.90
C TRP A 36 -4.14 -10.44 -11.21
N ASP A 37 -3.41 -10.88 -12.23
CA ASP A 37 -3.43 -10.27 -13.56
C ASP A 37 -4.84 -10.37 -14.17
N LYS A 38 -5.52 -11.52 -14.07
CA LYS A 38 -6.94 -11.66 -14.50
C LYS A 38 -7.90 -10.76 -13.73
N LEU A 39 -7.69 -10.60 -12.42
CA LEU A 39 -8.50 -9.72 -11.59
C LEU A 39 -8.30 -8.27 -12.02
N LEU A 40 -7.07 -7.84 -12.32
CA LEU A 40 -6.77 -6.53 -12.86
C LEU A 40 -7.42 -6.32 -14.24
N GLU A 41 -7.28 -7.27 -15.15
CA GLU A 41 -7.86 -7.17 -16.52
C GLU A 41 -9.38 -6.96 -16.51
N SER A 42 -10.09 -7.47 -15.49
CA SER A 42 -11.54 -7.30 -15.34
C SER A 42 -11.97 -5.90 -14.86
N ARG A 43 -11.03 -5.04 -14.46
CA ARG A 43 -11.30 -3.73 -13.84
C ARG A 43 -11.12 -2.57 -14.84
N PRO A 44 -11.78 -1.43 -14.63
CA PRO A 44 -11.48 -0.20 -15.37
C PRO A 44 -10.01 0.21 -15.23
N ALA A 45 -9.42 0.79 -16.27
CA ALA A 45 -7.99 1.14 -16.32
C ALA A 45 -7.51 2.02 -15.14
N GLU A 46 -8.38 2.89 -14.60
CA GLU A 46 -8.04 3.71 -13.43
C GLU A 46 -7.94 2.87 -12.15
N GLU A 47 -8.85 1.90 -11.97
CA GLU A 47 -8.80 0.97 -10.84
C GLU A 47 -7.61 0.02 -10.94
N GLN A 48 -7.25 -0.42 -12.15
CA GLN A 48 -6.07 -1.26 -12.39
C GLN A 48 -4.79 -0.59 -11.90
N ARG A 49 -4.63 0.71 -12.21
CA ARG A 49 -3.46 1.49 -11.79
C ARG A 49 -3.42 1.63 -10.27
N LEU A 50 -4.55 1.94 -9.65
CA LEU A 50 -4.63 2.05 -8.19
C LEU A 50 -4.29 0.71 -7.50
N LEU A 51 -4.83 -0.40 -8.00
CA LEU A 51 -4.57 -1.73 -7.45
C LEU A 51 -3.10 -2.13 -7.63
N THR A 52 -2.48 -1.78 -8.75
CA THR A 52 -1.06 -2.02 -9.00
C THR A 52 -0.20 -1.26 -8.00
N GLU A 53 -0.48 0.02 -7.76
CA GLU A 53 0.28 0.79 -6.77
C GLU A 53 0.05 0.27 -5.35
N LEU A 54 -1.16 -0.20 -5.01
CA LEU A 54 -1.45 -0.80 -3.71
C LEU A 54 -0.68 -2.10 -3.49
N ALA A 55 -0.57 -2.94 -4.52
CA ALA A 55 0.25 -4.15 -4.47
C ALA A 55 1.73 -3.81 -4.25
N ASN A 56 2.26 -2.84 -5.00
CA ASN A 56 3.63 -2.35 -4.82
C ASN A 56 3.88 -1.84 -3.39
N PHE A 57 2.94 -1.08 -2.83
CA PHE A 57 3.02 -0.60 -1.46
C PHE A 57 3.05 -1.76 -0.46
N ALA A 58 2.18 -2.75 -0.62
CA ALA A 58 2.12 -3.91 0.27
C ALA A 58 3.43 -4.71 0.26
N ASP A 59 4.04 -4.89 -0.91
CA ASP A 59 5.34 -5.57 -1.03
C ASP A 59 6.48 -4.78 -0.37
N LEU A 60 6.57 -3.47 -0.62
CA LEU A 60 7.56 -2.60 0.00
C LEU A 60 7.39 -2.55 1.52
N TRP A 61 6.15 -2.46 2.00
CA TRP A 61 5.87 -2.47 3.42
C TRP A 61 6.24 -3.79 4.07
N ARG A 62 5.88 -4.92 3.45
CA ARG A 62 6.26 -6.26 3.93
C ARG A 62 7.78 -6.40 4.03
N TYR A 63 8.52 -5.91 3.03
CA TYR A 63 9.98 -5.91 3.05
C TYR A 63 10.55 -5.07 4.21
N LEU A 64 10.03 -3.86 4.42
CA LEU A 64 10.45 -3.00 5.53
C LEU A 64 10.09 -3.59 6.91
N GLN A 65 8.93 -4.24 7.03
CA GLN A 65 8.53 -4.95 8.26
C GLN A 65 9.49 -6.09 8.61
N GLN A 66 9.95 -6.87 7.63
CA GLN A 66 10.96 -7.91 7.84
C GLN A 66 12.26 -7.33 8.40
N ARG A 67 12.60 -6.09 8.03
CA ARG A 67 13.76 -5.33 8.53
C ARG A 67 13.48 -4.52 9.81
N LYS A 68 12.27 -4.61 10.37
CA LYS A 68 11.80 -3.83 11.53
C LYS A 68 11.87 -2.31 11.32
N GLU A 69 11.84 -1.87 10.07
CA GLU A 69 11.80 -0.46 9.72
C GLU A 69 10.39 0.10 9.85
N LYS A 70 10.29 1.37 10.22
CA LYS A 70 9.00 2.08 10.37
C LYS A 70 8.76 2.95 9.14
N LEU A 71 7.51 3.04 8.68
CA LEU A 71 7.12 3.97 7.60
C LEU A 71 7.38 5.45 7.96
N GLY A 72 7.36 5.77 9.25
CA GLY A 72 7.45 7.15 9.73
C GLY A 72 6.10 7.88 9.68
N PRO A 73 5.92 8.92 10.50
CA PRO A 73 4.64 9.57 10.72
C PRO A 73 4.09 10.26 9.47
N GLU A 74 4.97 10.77 8.61
CA GLU A 74 4.58 11.41 7.34
C GLU A 74 3.89 10.43 6.40
N ILE A 75 4.50 9.27 6.15
CA ILE A 75 3.93 8.26 5.25
C ILE A 75 2.62 7.69 5.81
N VAL A 76 2.55 7.46 7.13
CA VAL A 76 1.32 7.02 7.79
C VAL A 76 0.20 8.04 7.61
N ASN A 77 0.49 9.34 7.78
CA ASN A 77 -0.50 10.40 7.59
C ASN A 77 -0.98 10.50 6.14
N ARG A 78 -0.07 10.38 5.16
CA ARG A 78 -0.41 10.41 3.74
C ARG A 78 -1.31 9.22 3.37
N ILE A 79 -0.97 8.01 3.81
CA ILE A 79 -1.79 6.81 3.61
C ILE A 79 -3.17 6.98 4.23
N GLY A 80 -3.23 7.53 5.45
CA GLY A 80 -4.49 7.75 6.15
C GLY A 80 -5.46 8.65 5.39
N ARG A 81 -4.96 9.59 4.57
CA ARG A 81 -5.77 10.53 3.79
C ARG A 81 -6.15 10.02 2.39
N LEU A 82 -5.57 8.92 1.93
CA LEU A 82 -5.85 8.39 0.58
C LEU A 82 -7.35 8.17 0.34
N HIS A 83 -8.07 7.64 1.33
CA HIS A 83 -9.50 7.35 1.18
C HIS A 83 -10.37 8.60 0.97
N GLU A 84 -9.85 9.79 1.27
CA GLU A 84 -10.54 11.08 1.10
C GLU A 84 -10.35 11.64 -0.31
N LEU A 85 -9.34 11.17 -1.05
CA LEU A 85 -9.00 11.66 -2.38
C LEU A 85 -9.81 10.96 -3.49
N PRO A 86 -10.03 11.59 -4.65
CA PRO A 86 -10.49 10.93 -5.87
C PRO A 86 -9.53 9.81 -6.32
N VAL A 87 -10.02 8.81 -7.07
CA VAL A 87 -9.23 7.62 -7.50
C VAL A 87 -7.94 7.99 -8.25
N THR A 88 -7.99 9.03 -9.08
CA THR A 88 -6.82 9.53 -9.82
C THR A 88 -5.77 10.15 -8.90
N GLU A 89 -6.20 10.94 -7.91
CA GLU A 89 -5.32 11.54 -6.90
C GLU A 89 -4.76 10.49 -5.94
N ARG A 90 -5.58 9.49 -5.55
CA ARG A 90 -5.12 8.32 -4.78
C ARG A 90 -3.96 7.64 -5.47
N THR A 91 -4.09 7.38 -6.77
CA THR A 91 -3.07 6.67 -7.55
C THR A 91 -1.77 7.46 -7.58
N SER A 92 -1.84 8.78 -7.81
CA SER A 92 -0.66 9.65 -7.83
C SER A 92 0.02 9.70 -6.46
N GLU A 93 -0.75 9.88 -5.39
CA GLU A 93 -0.24 9.93 -4.01
C GLU A 93 0.41 8.61 -3.60
N LEU A 94 -0.21 7.47 -3.95
CA LEU A 94 0.35 6.15 -3.67
C LEU A 94 1.65 5.89 -4.43
N LYS A 95 1.72 6.35 -5.68
CA LYS A 95 2.94 6.26 -6.49
C LYS A 95 4.10 7.03 -5.87
N GLU A 96 3.85 8.23 -5.35
CA GLU A 96 4.88 9.02 -4.65
C GLU A 96 5.33 8.35 -3.35
N ILE A 97 4.40 7.79 -2.58
CA ILE A 97 4.72 6.99 -1.39
C ILE A 97 5.61 5.81 -1.78
N ASN A 98 5.24 5.07 -2.83
CA ASN A 98 6.00 3.92 -3.32
C ASN A 98 7.42 4.32 -3.76
N GLN A 99 7.58 5.45 -4.46
CA GLN A 99 8.90 5.97 -4.82
C GLN A 99 9.75 6.31 -3.58
N THR A 100 9.14 6.93 -2.58
CA THR A 100 9.81 7.27 -1.32
C THR A 100 10.27 6.02 -0.58
N LEU A 101 9.40 5.01 -0.47
CA LEU A 101 9.72 3.73 0.17
C LEU A 101 10.78 2.96 -0.61
N LEU A 102 10.70 2.94 -1.94
CA LEU A 102 11.70 2.31 -2.79
C LEU A 102 13.08 2.96 -2.63
N HIS A 103 13.14 4.28 -2.50
CA HIS A 103 14.41 4.97 -2.23
C HIS A 103 14.99 4.53 -0.88
N ARG A 104 14.17 4.46 0.17
CA ARG A 104 14.59 3.95 1.48
C ARG A 104 15.08 2.51 1.43
N VAL A 105 14.40 1.65 0.67
CA VAL A 105 14.83 0.27 0.45
C VAL A 105 16.19 0.21 -0.26
N LYS A 106 16.43 1.07 -1.26
CA LYS A 106 17.72 1.16 -1.95
C LYS A 106 18.84 1.70 -1.04
N ASP A 107 18.55 2.68 -0.21
CA ASP A 107 19.53 3.25 0.73
C ASP A 107 19.86 2.29 1.88
N ALA A 108 18.89 1.48 2.32
CA ALA A 108 19.07 0.44 3.33
C ALA A 108 19.80 -0.81 2.80
N ASP A 109 20.09 -0.87 1.49
CA ASP A 109 20.82 -1.95 0.85
C ASP A 109 21.89 -1.40 -0.13
N PRO A 110 22.98 -0.81 0.40
CA PRO A 110 24.08 -0.31 -0.43
C PRO A 110 24.82 -1.42 -1.20
N ASP A 111 24.51 -2.70 -0.95
CA ASP A 111 25.17 -3.87 -1.56
C ASP A 111 24.31 -4.59 -2.60
N SER A 112 23.13 -4.07 -2.95
CA SER A 112 22.36 -4.62 -4.07
C SER A 112 22.98 -4.21 -5.41
N ARG A 113 24.05 -4.92 -5.77
CA ARG A 113 24.68 -5.00 -7.10
C ARG A 113 23.73 -5.58 -8.16
N LEU A 114 22.49 -5.13 -8.20
CA LEU A 114 21.58 -5.35 -9.32
C LEU A 114 21.63 -4.13 -10.25
N ARG A 115 22.83 -3.92 -10.82
CA ARG A 115 22.99 -3.24 -12.11
C ARG A 115 23.09 -4.34 -13.16
N HIS A 116 22.01 -4.55 -13.90
CA HIS A 116 22.08 -5.11 -15.24
C HIS A 116 21.44 -4.12 -16.19
#